data_AF-A0A4V3JQB3-F1
#
_entry.id   AF-A0A4V3JQB3-F1
#
_cell.length_a   1.000
_cell.length_b   1.000
_cell.length_c   1.000
_cell.angle_alpha   90.00
_cell.angle_beta   90.00
_cell.angle_gamma   90.00
#
_symmetry.space_group_name_H-M   'P 1'
#
loop_
_entity.id
_entity.type
_entity.pdbx_description
1 polymer ?
#
loop_
_entity_poly.entity_id
_entity_poly.type
_entity_poly.pdbx_seq_one_letter_code
_entity_poly.pdbx_strand_id
1 'polypeptide(L)'
;MKTSYIWNLSQGRPFPVELWKHSKIKIQVNQIGLNELDQISITPNDIHIVFIQASLAEWKQIQNKITSIFEVSPFVSLILVSSEDGANQIQEMVQSQPKYLVLENPLHVRELRMILDRTIQSESYKAAALDIGNSCLENVGFFEGVFSLAHQEYEESKKENEALRSILQYEELVKRSQAGINFALEKVNDMKNQELIELHERVKASQQLDELREKELKQALELQKATEEVLNYSRIEEMNLDKILRAQDRLFEYTEQEIKELVEENRALKKKLGMS
;
A
#
# COMPACT_ATOMS: atom_id res chain seq x y z
N MET A 1 -10.55 -20.86 9.54
CA MET A 1 -10.19 -19.43 9.51
C MET A 1 -9.50 -19.18 8.18
N LYS A 2 -10.07 -18.35 7.30
CA LYS A 2 -9.52 -18.15 5.94
C LYS A 2 -8.21 -17.37 6.02
N THR A 3 -7.26 -17.72 5.14
CA THR A 3 -5.99 -17.01 5.00
C THR A 3 -6.04 -16.17 3.74
N SER A 4 -5.55 -14.93 3.81
CA SER A 4 -5.30 -14.11 2.63
C SER A 4 -3.81 -14.18 2.30
N TYR A 5 -3.49 -14.77 1.14
CA TYR A 5 -2.15 -14.84 0.59
C TYR A 5 -1.94 -13.70 -0.39
N ILE A 6 -0.94 -12.87 -0.10
CA ILE A 6 -0.44 -11.84 -1.00
C ILE A 6 0.87 -12.37 -1.59
N TRP A 7 0.86 -12.68 -2.88
CA TRP A 7 2.03 -13.15 -3.61
C TRP A 7 2.76 -11.95 -4.21
N ASN A 8 3.88 -11.54 -3.61
CA ASN A 8 4.74 -10.51 -4.18
C ASN A 8 5.70 -11.13 -5.18
N LEU A 9 5.48 -10.83 -6.46
CA LEU A 9 6.26 -11.26 -7.60
C LEU A 9 7.22 -10.15 -8.00
N SER A 10 8.50 -10.31 -7.67
CA SER A 10 9.52 -9.30 -7.97
C SER A 10 10.91 -9.92 -8.13
N GLN A 11 11.84 -9.18 -8.76
CA GLN A 11 13.26 -9.52 -8.71
C GLN A 11 13.91 -8.92 -7.45
N GLY A 12 13.59 -9.48 -6.28
CA GLY A 12 14.22 -9.09 -5.01
C GLY A 12 13.75 -7.75 -4.44
N ARG A 13 12.65 -7.19 -4.94
CA ARG A 13 12.03 -5.98 -4.38
C ARG A 13 11.07 -6.37 -3.25
N PRO A 14 11.23 -5.84 -2.03
CA PRO A 14 10.35 -6.17 -0.92
C PRO A 14 8.93 -5.68 -1.20
N PHE A 15 7.97 -6.25 -0.48
CA PHE A 15 6.59 -5.77 -0.55
C PHE A 15 6.50 -4.39 0.13
N PRO A 16 5.89 -3.38 -0.52
CA PRO A 16 6.01 -1.98 -0.11
C PRO A 16 5.10 -1.57 1.07
N VAL A 17 4.34 -2.51 1.66
CA VAL A 17 3.35 -2.20 2.71
C VAL A 17 3.57 -3.07 3.94
N GLU A 18 3.65 -2.44 5.11
CA GLU A 18 3.52 -3.16 6.39
C GLU A 18 2.07 -3.60 6.60
N LEU A 19 1.87 -4.92 6.74
CA LEU A 19 0.55 -5.49 6.92
C LEU A 19 -0.02 -5.19 8.30
N TRP A 20 -1.31 -4.89 8.36
CA TRP A 20 -2.04 -4.76 9.62
C TRP A 20 -2.51 -6.13 10.11
N LYS A 21 -2.73 -6.24 11.42
CA LYS A 21 -3.43 -7.40 11.97
C LYS A 21 -4.92 -7.25 11.70
N HIS A 22 -5.47 -8.09 10.82
CA HIS A 22 -6.92 -8.21 10.66
C HIS A 22 -7.47 -9.14 11.76
N SER A 23 -8.57 -8.73 12.41
CA SER A 23 -9.17 -9.43 13.56
C SER A 23 -9.70 -10.84 13.27
N LYS A 24 -9.95 -11.20 12.01
CA LYS A 24 -10.63 -12.45 11.60
C LYS A 24 -9.93 -13.21 10.47
N ILE A 25 -9.02 -12.57 9.74
CA ILE A 25 -8.34 -13.12 8.57
C ILE A 25 -6.84 -13.08 8.82
N LYS A 26 -6.16 -14.20 8.62
CA LYS A 26 -4.70 -14.24 8.69
C LYS A 26 -4.16 -13.74 7.35
N ILE A 27 -3.38 -12.65 7.35
CA ILE A 27 -2.74 -12.13 6.13
C ILE A 27 -1.30 -12.65 6.11
N GLN A 28 -0.89 -13.25 5.00
CA GLN A 28 0.46 -13.73 4.77
C GLN A 28 0.99 -13.18 3.45
N VAL A 29 2.15 -12.52 3.50
CA VAL A 29 2.88 -12.09 2.30
C VAL A 29 3.95 -13.12 1.99
N ASN A 30 3.93 -13.64 0.77
CA ASN A 30 4.91 -14.56 0.24
C ASN A 30 5.72 -13.84 -0.83
N GLN A 31 7.04 -13.91 -0.68
CA GLN A 31 8.01 -13.30 -1.61
C GLN A 31 8.44 -14.37 -2.61
N ILE A 32 8.19 -14.16 -3.89
CA ILE A 32 8.47 -15.13 -4.94
C ILE A 32 9.17 -14.43 -6.10
N GLY A 33 10.23 -15.06 -6.63
CA GLY A 33 10.91 -14.55 -7.81
C GLY A 33 10.04 -14.66 -9.07
N LEU A 34 10.24 -13.77 -10.04
CA LEU A 34 9.51 -13.83 -11.33
C LEU A 34 9.70 -15.16 -12.09
N ASN A 35 10.74 -15.92 -11.77
CA ASN A 35 11.04 -17.23 -12.36
C ASN A 35 10.39 -18.42 -11.64
N GLU A 36 9.79 -18.20 -10.46
CA GLU A 36 9.29 -19.24 -9.56
C GLU A 36 7.75 -19.28 -9.52
N LEU A 37 7.09 -18.73 -10.54
CA LEU A 37 5.62 -18.66 -10.64
C LEU A 37 4.93 -20.03 -10.49
N ASP A 38 5.61 -21.09 -10.92
CA ASP A 38 5.09 -22.47 -10.88
C ASP A 38 4.99 -23.04 -9.46
N GLN A 39 5.58 -22.39 -8.45
CA GLN A 39 5.50 -22.80 -7.05
C GLN A 39 4.24 -22.31 -6.34
N ILE A 40 3.41 -21.49 -7.00
CA ILE A 40 2.24 -20.88 -6.38
C ILE A 40 1.05 -21.84 -6.41
N SER A 41 0.66 -22.33 -5.24
CA SER A 41 -0.57 -23.10 -5.06
C SER A 41 -1.77 -22.18 -4.81
N ILE A 42 -2.75 -22.21 -5.71
CA ILE A 42 -4.01 -21.48 -5.58
C ILE A 42 -5.08 -22.45 -5.05
N THR A 43 -5.64 -22.17 -3.89
CA THR A 43 -6.66 -22.99 -3.22
C THR A 43 -8.03 -22.28 -3.22
N PRO A 44 -9.14 -23.02 -3.33
CA PRO A 44 -10.48 -22.43 -3.39
C PRO A 44 -10.99 -21.86 -2.06
N ASN A 45 -10.35 -22.22 -0.94
CA ASN A 45 -10.79 -21.81 0.40
C ASN A 45 -10.10 -20.54 0.90
N ASP A 46 -9.03 -20.10 0.24
CA ASP A 46 -8.22 -18.95 0.64
C ASP A 46 -8.36 -17.79 -0.34
N ILE A 47 -8.00 -16.59 0.11
CA ILE A 47 -8.04 -15.38 -0.72
C ILE A 47 -6.66 -15.18 -1.32
N HIS A 48 -6.55 -15.17 -2.65
CA HIS A 48 -5.28 -14.99 -3.34
C HIS A 48 -5.22 -13.64 -4.06
N ILE A 49 -4.26 -12.82 -3.67
CA ILE A 49 -3.95 -11.54 -4.31
C ILE A 49 -2.53 -11.63 -4.87
N VAL A 50 -2.36 -11.28 -6.14
CA VAL A 50 -1.06 -11.30 -6.81
C VAL A 50 -0.59 -9.87 -6.99
N PHE A 51 0.61 -9.56 -6.51
CA PHE A 51 1.22 -8.23 -6.63
C PHE A 51 2.52 -8.33 -7.41
N ILE A 52 2.56 -7.72 -8.59
CA ILE A 52 3.64 -7.85 -9.56
C ILE A 52 4.41 -6.54 -9.63
N GLN A 53 5.68 -6.61 -9.31
CA GLN A 53 6.62 -5.50 -9.49
C GLN A 53 7.56 -5.87 -10.63
N ALA A 54 7.31 -5.31 -11.81
CA ALA A 54 8.06 -5.65 -13.02
C ALA A 54 8.19 -4.45 -13.96
N SER A 55 9.35 -4.34 -14.60
CA SER A 55 9.53 -3.48 -15.78
C SER A 55 8.68 -3.98 -16.95
N LEU A 56 8.49 -3.14 -17.96
CA LEU A 56 7.77 -3.53 -19.18
C LEU A 56 8.38 -4.75 -19.88
N ALA A 57 9.72 -4.84 -19.91
CA ALA A 57 10.42 -5.94 -20.54
C ALA A 57 10.19 -7.26 -19.80
N GLU A 58 10.22 -7.23 -18.47
CA GLU A 58 9.93 -8.38 -17.62
C GLU A 58 8.47 -8.80 -17.75
N TRP A 59 7.53 -7.85 -17.74
CA TRP A 59 6.10 -8.10 -17.92
C TRP A 59 5.82 -8.92 -19.17
N LYS A 60 6.38 -8.53 -20.32
CA LYS A 60 6.19 -9.24 -21.60
C LYS A 60 6.70 -10.69 -21.55
N GLN A 61 7.70 -10.99 -20.73
CA GLN A 61 8.22 -12.36 -20.57
C GLN A 61 7.30 -13.23 -19.71
N ILE A 62 6.71 -12.64 -18.67
CA ILE A 62 5.89 -13.38 -17.68
C ILE A 62 4.40 -13.38 -17.99
N GLN A 63 3.92 -12.50 -18.89
CA GLN A 63 2.50 -12.31 -19.20
C GLN A 63 1.77 -13.63 -19.51
N ASN A 64 2.31 -14.45 -20.42
CA ASN A 64 1.68 -15.72 -20.80
C ASN A 64 1.57 -16.69 -19.62
N LYS A 65 2.55 -16.70 -18.71
CA LYS A 65 2.52 -17.53 -17.50
C LYS A 65 1.49 -17.00 -16.50
N ILE A 66 1.40 -15.68 -16.33
CA ILE A 66 0.41 -15.09 -15.42
C ILE A 66 -1.02 -15.34 -15.91
N THR A 67 -1.27 -15.18 -17.21
CA THR A 67 -2.58 -15.46 -17.80
C THR A 67 -2.97 -16.92 -17.58
N SER A 68 -2.07 -17.87 -17.85
CA SER A 68 -2.38 -19.30 -17.70
C SER A 68 -2.58 -19.74 -16.25
N ILE A 69 -1.84 -19.17 -15.30
CA ILE A 69 -1.89 -19.58 -13.88
C ILE A 69 -2.95 -18.82 -13.09
N PHE A 70 -3.01 -17.49 -13.23
CA PHE A 70 -3.79 -16.63 -12.34
C PHE A 70 -5.08 -16.11 -12.96
N GLU A 71 -5.05 -15.74 -14.24
CA GLU A 71 -6.21 -15.13 -14.89
C GLU A 71 -7.34 -16.15 -15.11
N VAL A 72 -6.97 -17.36 -15.55
CA VAL A 72 -7.91 -18.49 -15.72
C VAL A 72 -8.45 -18.98 -14.38
N SER A 73 -7.73 -18.77 -13.28
CA SER A 73 -8.14 -19.26 -11.96
C SER A 73 -9.26 -18.40 -11.36
N PRO A 74 -10.43 -18.97 -11.04
CA PRO A 74 -11.54 -18.22 -10.42
C PRO A 74 -11.24 -17.80 -8.98
N PHE A 75 -10.21 -18.36 -8.36
CA PHE A 75 -9.86 -18.15 -6.95
C PHE A 75 -8.84 -17.03 -6.74
N VAL A 76 -8.35 -16.42 -7.82
CA VAL A 76 -7.52 -15.21 -7.75
C VAL A 76 -8.44 -14.00 -7.73
N SER A 77 -8.36 -13.25 -6.64
CA SER A 77 -9.26 -12.13 -6.36
C SER A 77 -8.82 -10.85 -7.08
N LEU A 78 -7.51 -10.62 -7.18
CA LEU A 78 -6.95 -9.41 -7.78
C LEU A 78 -5.50 -9.62 -8.22
N ILE A 79 -5.15 -9.06 -9.38
CA ILE A 79 -3.78 -8.97 -9.89
C ILE A 79 -3.39 -7.50 -9.98
N LEU A 80 -2.45 -7.09 -9.14
CA LEU A 80 -1.91 -5.74 -9.08
C LEU A 80 -0.59 -5.70 -9.84
N VAL A 81 -0.42 -4.70 -10.70
CA VAL A 81 0.84 -4.53 -11.45
C VAL A 81 1.40 -3.14 -11.17
N SER A 82 2.64 -3.09 -10.71
CA SER A 82 3.43 -1.87 -10.54
C SER A 82 4.65 -1.94 -11.45
N SER A 83 4.81 -0.90 -12.27
CA SER A 83 5.89 -0.82 -13.25
C SER A 83 6.51 0.57 -13.24
N GLU A 84 7.85 0.62 -13.31
CA GLU A 84 8.59 1.88 -13.28
C GLU A 84 8.61 2.60 -14.63
N ASP A 85 8.58 1.84 -15.73
CA ASP A 85 8.89 2.31 -17.08
C ASP A 85 7.79 2.05 -18.12
N GLY A 86 6.68 1.39 -17.74
CA GLY A 86 5.69 0.91 -18.70
C GLY A 86 4.24 0.83 -18.23
N ALA A 87 3.85 1.49 -17.14
CA ALA A 87 2.51 1.39 -16.55
C ALA A 87 1.37 1.59 -17.57
N ASN A 88 1.43 2.65 -18.39
CA ASN A 88 0.38 2.95 -19.39
C ASN A 88 0.25 1.86 -20.46
N GLN A 89 1.38 1.30 -20.92
CA GLN A 89 1.39 0.28 -21.97
C GLN A 89 0.89 -1.06 -21.42
N ILE A 90 1.23 -1.38 -20.16
CA ILE A 90 0.68 -2.54 -19.48
C ILE A 90 -0.83 -2.35 -19.30
N GLN A 91 -1.28 -1.17 -18.87
CA GLN A 91 -2.70 -0.86 -18.71
C GLN A 91 -3.50 -1.07 -20.00
N GLU A 92 -2.99 -0.64 -21.15
CA GLU A 92 -3.61 -0.91 -22.46
C GLU A 92 -3.68 -2.41 -22.77
N MET A 93 -2.63 -3.19 -22.43
CA MET A 93 -2.59 -4.63 -22.68
C MET A 93 -3.57 -5.43 -21.81
N VAL A 94 -3.84 -5.00 -20.58
CA VAL A 94 -4.75 -5.68 -19.64
C VAL A 94 -6.13 -5.01 -19.50
N GLN A 95 -6.42 -3.96 -20.27
CA GLN A 95 -7.67 -3.18 -20.15
C GLN A 95 -8.95 -4.03 -20.31
N SER A 96 -8.89 -5.09 -21.11
CA SER A 96 -10.01 -6.00 -21.34
C SER A 96 -10.22 -7.03 -20.21
N GLN A 97 -9.35 -7.07 -19.20
CA GLN A 97 -9.33 -8.10 -18.18
C GLN A 97 -9.70 -7.52 -16.80
N PRO A 98 -10.85 -7.93 -16.20
CA PRO A 98 -11.41 -7.28 -15.01
C PRO A 98 -10.62 -7.56 -13.72
N LYS A 99 -9.70 -8.54 -13.72
CA LYS A 99 -8.90 -8.93 -12.55
C LYS A 99 -7.64 -8.08 -12.38
N TYR A 100 -7.27 -7.30 -13.40
CA TYR A 100 -6.04 -6.51 -13.36
C TYR A 100 -6.31 -5.09 -12.89
N LEU A 101 -5.41 -4.62 -12.03
CA LEU A 101 -5.33 -3.21 -11.66
C LEU A 101 -3.87 -2.79 -11.76
N VAL A 102 -3.59 -1.90 -12.70
CA VAL A 102 -2.26 -1.30 -12.88
C VAL A 102 -2.17 -0.08 -11.98
N LEU A 103 -1.14 -0.04 -11.15
CA LEU A 103 -0.91 1.03 -10.19
C LEU A 103 -0.05 2.12 -10.81
N GLU A 104 -0.39 3.36 -10.50
CA GLU A 104 0.40 4.52 -10.89
C GLU A 104 1.76 4.54 -10.17
N ASN A 105 2.77 5.12 -10.82
CA ASN A 105 4.11 5.31 -10.29
C ASN A 105 4.37 6.81 -10.12
N PRO A 106 4.79 7.33 -8.95
CA PRO A 106 5.20 6.62 -7.73
C PRO A 106 4.05 5.94 -6.97
N LEU A 107 4.32 4.72 -6.48
CA LEU A 107 3.31 3.92 -5.78
C LEU A 107 2.89 4.58 -4.46
N HIS A 108 1.62 4.97 -4.37
CA HIS A 108 1.03 5.49 -3.14
C HIS A 108 0.67 4.34 -2.19
N VAL A 109 1.53 4.11 -1.19
CA VAL A 109 1.36 3.04 -0.17
C VAL A 109 -0.03 3.05 0.49
N ARG A 110 -0.61 4.22 0.73
CA ARG A 110 -1.96 4.38 1.28
C ARG A 110 -3.04 3.83 0.36
N GLU A 111 -2.93 4.10 -0.93
CA GLU A 111 -3.87 3.65 -1.93
C GLU A 111 -3.80 2.13 -2.09
N LEU A 112 -2.59 1.57 -2.22
CA LEU A 112 -2.36 0.13 -2.25
C LEU A 112 -2.96 -0.55 -1.02
N ARG A 113 -2.78 0.03 0.17
CA ARG A 113 -3.38 -0.48 1.41
C ARG A 113 -4.91 -0.48 1.36
N MET A 114 -5.53 0.60 0.90
CA MET A 114 -6.98 0.69 0.77
C MET A 114 -7.54 -0.33 -0.23
N ILE A 115 -6.85 -0.53 -1.36
CA ILE A 115 -7.24 -1.52 -2.37
C ILE A 115 -7.20 -2.93 -1.78
N LEU A 116 -6.09 -3.28 -1.12
CA LEU A 116 -5.94 -4.60 -0.50
C LEU A 116 -7.00 -4.85 0.57
N ASP A 117 -7.27 -3.87 1.44
CA ASP A 117 -8.27 -4.02 2.49
C ASP A 117 -9.67 -4.22 1.92
N ARG A 118 -10.05 -3.41 0.93
CA ARG A 118 -11.36 -3.52 0.26
C ARG A 118 -11.53 -4.86 -0.46
N THR A 119 -10.47 -5.36 -1.12
CA THR A 119 -10.51 -6.65 -1.81
C THR A 119 -10.64 -7.81 -0.83
N ILE A 120 -9.82 -7.82 0.25
CA ILE A 120 -9.88 -8.87 1.28
C ILE A 120 -11.27 -8.89 1.94
N GLN A 121 -11.81 -7.72 2.29
CA GLN A 121 -13.14 -7.62 2.87
C GLN A 121 -14.22 -8.12 1.91
N SER A 122 -14.21 -7.66 0.65
CA SER A 122 -15.22 -8.06 -0.34
C SER A 122 -15.24 -9.57 -0.57
N GLU A 123 -14.08 -10.19 -0.69
CA GLU A 123 -13.97 -11.65 -0.87
C GLU A 123 -14.40 -12.42 0.37
N SER A 124 -14.09 -11.91 1.58
CA SER A 124 -14.61 -12.49 2.81
C SER A 124 -16.13 -12.41 2.89
N TYR A 125 -16.75 -11.31 2.46
CA TYR A 125 -18.20 -11.16 2.43
C TYR A 125 -18.85 -12.08 1.40
N LYS A 126 -18.29 -12.19 0.19
CA LYS A 126 -18.78 -13.13 -0.84
C LYS A 126 -18.75 -14.57 -0.33
N ALA A 127 -17.65 -14.97 0.32
CA ALA A 127 -17.53 -16.29 0.91
C ALA A 127 -18.58 -16.54 1.99
N ALA A 128 -18.76 -15.60 2.93
CA ALA A 128 -19.77 -15.74 3.97
C ALA A 128 -21.19 -15.80 3.39
N ALA A 129 -21.49 -15.01 2.35
CA ALA A 129 -22.78 -15.06 1.67
C ALA A 129 -23.00 -16.38 0.93
N LEU A 130 -21.96 -16.94 0.30
CA LEU A 130 -22.01 -18.27 -0.33
C LEU A 130 -22.21 -19.38 0.70
N ASP A 131 -21.53 -19.34 1.83
CA ASP A 131 -21.69 -20.32 2.91
C ASP A 131 -23.12 -20.27 3.49
N ILE A 132 -23.66 -19.06 3.70
CA ILE A 132 -25.06 -18.86 4.12
C ILE A 132 -26.01 -19.38 3.03
N GLY A 133 -25.76 -19.07 1.77
CA GLY A 133 -26.57 -19.52 0.63
C GLY A 133 -26.60 -21.03 0.48
N ASN A 134 -25.43 -21.68 0.56
CA ASN A 134 -25.30 -23.13 0.52
C ASN A 134 -25.99 -23.79 1.72
N SER A 135 -25.84 -23.23 2.92
CA SER A 135 -26.55 -23.72 4.11
C SER A 135 -28.07 -23.58 3.95
N CYS A 136 -28.56 -22.49 3.35
CA CYS A 136 -29.97 -22.32 3.02
C CYS A 136 -30.44 -23.35 1.97
N LEU A 137 -29.63 -23.64 0.94
CA LEU A 137 -29.96 -24.62 -0.10
C LEU A 137 -29.95 -26.06 0.43
N GLU A 138 -29.00 -26.42 1.28
CA GLU A 138 -28.99 -27.71 1.97
C GLU A 138 -30.22 -27.88 2.85
N ASN A 139 -30.63 -26.82 3.55
CA ASN A 139 -31.87 -26.81 4.31
C ASN A 139 -33.10 -26.98 3.38
N VAL A 140 -33.14 -26.32 2.21
CA VAL A 140 -34.20 -26.49 1.22
C VAL A 140 -34.24 -27.91 0.64
N GLY A 141 -33.10 -28.50 0.30
CA GLY A 141 -33.04 -29.90 -0.17
C GLY A 141 -33.45 -30.91 0.91
N PHE A 142 -33.10 -30.63 2.17
CA PHE A 142 -33.63 -31.37 3.32
C PHE A 142 -35.15 -31.19 3.46
N PHE A 143 -35.66 -29.97 3.27
CA PHE A 143 -37.10 -29.68 3.29
C PHE A 143 -37.84 -30.39 2.14
N GLU A 144 -37.32 -30.42 0.92
CA GLU A 144 -37.90 -31.17 -0.20
C GLU A 144 -37.90 -32.69 0.07
N GLY A 145 -36.82 -33.22 0.66
CA GLY A 145 -36.75 -34.61 1.10
C GLY A 145 -37.83 -34.95 2.12
N VAL A 146 -38.03 -34.10 3.14
CA VAL A 146 -39.08 -34.28 4.15
C VAL A 146 -40.48 -34.05 3.56
N PHE A 147 -40.65 -33.10 2.63
CA PHE A 147 -41.92 -32.90 1.92
C PHE A 147 -42.28 -34.09 1.04
N SER A 148 -41.30 -34.72 0.38
CA SER A 148 -41.53 -35.94 -0.41
C SER A 148 -41.94 -37.12 0.46
N LEU A 149 -41.29 -37.29 1.62
CA LEU A 149 -41.67 -38.26 2.66
C LEU A 149 -43.07 -37.98 3.22
N ALA A 150 -43.37 -36.71 3.52
CA ALA A 150 -44.68 -36.29 4.02
C ALA A 150 -45.79 -36.48 2.97
N HIS A 151 -45.52 -36.26 1.68
CA HIS A 151 -46.47 -36.48 0.60
C HIS A 151 -46.73 -37.97 0.37
N GLN A 152 -45.67 -38.79 0.46
CA GLN A 152 -45.75 -40.24 0.36
C GLN A 152 -46.51 -40.86 1.55
N GLU A 153 -46.30 -40.34 2.78
CA GLU A 153 -47.09 -40.73 3.97
C GLU A 153 -48.54 -40.21 3.94
N TYR A 154 -48.81 -39.08 3.26
CA TYR A 154 -50.15 -38.51 3.12
C TYR A 154 -51.05 -39.32 2.19
N GLU A 155 -50.48 -39.93 1.14
CA GLU A 155 -51.22 -40.85 0.26
C GLU A 155 -51.52 -42.20 0.92
N GLU A 156 -50.75 -42.61 1.94
CA GLU A 156 -50.80 -43.97 2.52
C GLU A 156 -51.66 -44.15 3.79
N SER A 157 -52.75 -43.38 3.93
CA SER A 157 -53.90 -43.65 4.83
C SER A 157 -53.84 -43.08 6.25
N LYS A 158 -54.97 -42.46 6.64
CA LYS A 158 -55.55 -42.39 8.00
C LYS A 158 -54.55 -42.48 9.17
N LYS A 159 -53.83 -41.39 9.46
CA LYS A 159 -53.34 -41.06 10.80
C LYS A 159 -52.90 -39.60 10.84
N GLU A 160 -53.87 -38.70 11.00
CA GLU A 160 -53.73 -37.24 11.18
C GLU A 160 -52.76 -36.78 12.31
N ASN A 161 -52.12 -37.68 13.06
CA ASN A 161 -51.40 -37.35 14.29
C ASN A 161 -49.88 -37.19 14.11
N GLU A 162 -49.28 -37.82 13.09
CA GLU A 162 -47.83 -37.78 12.88
C GLU A 162 -47.40 -36.57 12.04
N ALA A 163 -48.10 -36.30 10.93
CA ALA A 163 -47.90 -35.10 10.11
C ALA A 163 -48.09 -33.80 10.90
N LEU A 164 -49.04 -33.76 11.84
CA LEU A 164 -49.28 -32.58 12.68
C LEU A 164 -48.16 -32.38 13.71
N ARG A 165 -47.59 -33.47 14.24
CA ARG A 165 -46.45 -33.41 15.16
C ARG A 165 -45.18 -32.94 14.46
N SER A 166 -44.95 -33.37 13.23
CA SER A 166 -43.83 -32.85 12.43
C SER A 166 -44.04 -31.37 12.12
N ILE A 167 -45.23 -30.90 11.75
CA ILE A 167 -45.51 -29.46 11.55
C ILE A 167 -45.24 -28.63 12.83
N LEU A 168 -45.63 -29.11 14.01
CA LEU A 168 -45.36 -28.43 15.29
C LEU A 168 -43.86 -28.38 15.62
N GLN A 169 -43.13 -29.46 15.37
CA GLN A 169 -41.67 -29.50 15.52
C GLN A 169 -40.99 -28.54 14.54
N TYR A 170 -41.52 -28.41 13.33
CA TYR A 170 -41.09 -27.43 12.34
C TYR A 170 -41.27 -25.99 12.83
N GLU A 171 -42.44 -25.65 13.38
CA GLU A 171 -42.71 -24.30 13.88
C GLU A 171 -41.75 -23.91 15.02
N GLU A 172 -41.43 -24.86 15.89
CA GLU A 172 -40.47 -24.66 16.98
C GLU A 172 -39.03 -24.47 16.46
N LEU A 173 -38.64 -25.24 15.43
CA LEU A 173 -37.33 -25.12 14.80
C LEU A 173 -37.17 -23.79 14.05
N VAL A 174 -38.22 -23.34 13.35
CA VAL A 174 -38.24 -22.05 12.64
C VAL A 174 -38.13 -20.89 13.63
N LYS A 175 -38.83 -20.95 14.77
CA LYS A 175 -38.70 -19.93 15.83
C LYS A 175 -37.28 -19.86 16.40
N ARG A 176 -36.63 -21.01 16.62
CA ARG A 176 -35.21 -21.04 17.05
C ARG A 176 -34.27 -20.49 15.99
N SER A 177 -34.51 -20.81 14.73
CA SER A 177 -33.72 -20.30 13.60
C SER A 177 -33.85 -18.78 13.48
N GLN A 178 -35.07 -18.24 13.54
CA GLN A 178 -35.31 -16.79 13.54
C GLN A 178 -34.65 -16.08 14.72
N ALA A 179 -34.71 -16.66 15.92
CA ALA A 179 -34.02 -16.11 17.08
C ALA A 179 -32.48 -16.08 16.88
N GLY A 180 -31.91 -17.15 16.29
CA GLY A 180 -30.50 -17.20 15.93
C GLY A 180 -30.10 -16.18 14.87
N ILE A 181 -30.94 -15.97 13.85
CA ILE A 181 -30.74 -14.97 12.80
C ILE A 181 -30.79 -13.55 13.38
N ASN A 182 -31.76 -13.25 14.24
CA ASN A 182 -31.87 -11.94 14.88
C ASN A 182 -30.66 -11.64 15.77
N PHE A 183 -30.19 -12.62 16.53
CA PHE A 183 -28.98 -12.49 17.33
C PHE A 183 -27.73 -12.27 16.47
N ALA A 184 -27.63 -12.96 15.33
CA ALA A 184 -26.54 -12.75 14.38
C ALA A 184 -26.60 -11.35 13.74
N LEU A 185 -27.78 -10.87 13.38
CA LEU A 185 -28.01 -9.52 12.85
C LEU A 185 -27.62 -8.43 13.86
N GLU A 186 -28.03 -8.61 15.12
CA GLU A 186 -27.70 -7.69 16.21
C GLU A 186 -26.18 -7.62 16.41
N LYS A 187 -25.51 -8.77 16.47
CA LYS A 187 -24.06 -8.86 16.58
C LYS A 187 -23.33 -8.22 15.39
N VAL A 188 -23.84 -8.38 14.17
CA VAL A 188 -23.28 -7.72 12.97
C VAL A 188 -23.42 -6.21 13.07
N ASN A 189 -24.55 -5.72 13.57
CA ASN A 189 -24.79 -4.29 13.71
C ASN A 189 -23.88 -3.68 14.79
N ASP A 190 -23.68 -4.38 15.91
CA ASP A 190 -22.75 -3.97 16.96
C ASP A 190 -21.32 -3.91 16.44
N MET A 191 -20.89 -4.93 15.69
CA MET A 191 -19.59 -4.94 15.04
C MET A 191 -19.41 -3.77 14.08
N LYS A 192 -20.41 -3.48 13.25
CA LYS A 192 -20.38 -2.35 12.33
C LYS A 192 -20.26 -1.02 13.07
N ASN A 193 -20.98 -0.83 14.18
CA ASN A 193 -20.89 0.38 14.99
C ASN A 193 -19.51 0.54 15.62
N GLN A 194 -18.93 -0.55 16.14
CA GLN A 194 -17.59 -0.54 16.73
C GLN A 194 -16.52 -0.19 15.68
N GLU A 195 -16.59 -0.78 14.49
CA GLU A 195 -15.67 -0.47 13.39
C GLU A 195 -15.81 0.99 12.92
N LEU A 196 -17.03 1.53 12.92
CA LEU A 196 -17.29 2.93 12.54
C LEU A 196 -16.65 3.90 13.54
N ILE A 197 -16.70 3.58 14.83
CA ILE A 197 -16.02 4.35 15.89
C ILE A 197 -14.50 4.30 15.69
N GLU A 198 -13.93 3.11 15.49
CA GLU A 198 -12.48 2.96 15.25
C GLU A 198 -12.01 3.70 14.00
N LEU A 199 -12.79 3.64 12.91
CA LEU A 199 -12.53 4.40 11.68
C LEU A 199 -12.54 5.90 11.94
N HIS A 200 -13.53 6.39 12.68
CA HIS A 200 -13.63 7.81 13.02
C HIS A 200 -12.42 8.28 13.85
N GLU A 201 -11.99 7.50 14.84
CA GLU A 201 -10.80 7.79 15.64
C GLU A 201 -9.53 7.82 14.78
N ARG A 202 -9.36 6.86 13.87
CA ARG A 202 -8.22 6.82 12.94
C ARG A 202 -8.21 8.01 11.98
N VAL A 203 -9.37 8.41 11.46
CA VAL A 203 -9.47 9.60 10.59
C VAL A 203 -9.06 10.85 11.36
N LYS A 204 -9.52 11.01 12.59
CA LYS A 204 -9.15 12.13 13.46
C LYS A 204 -7.66 12.16 13.77
N ALA A 205 -7.06 11.00 14.08
CA ALA A 205 -5.62 10.90 14.29
C ALA A 205 -4.82 11.25 13.01
N SER A 206 -5.31 10.82 11.84
CA SER A 206 -4.71 11.18 10.54
C SER A 206 -4.75 12.69 10.29
N GLN A 207 -5.88 13.35 10.57
CA GLN A 207 -6.00 14.80 10.41
C GLN A 207 -5.01 15.55 11.30
N GLN A 208 -4.85 15.13 12.56
CA GLN A 208 -3.86 15.71 13.47
C GLN A 208 -2.41 15.52 12.98
N LEU A 209 -2.10 14.35 12.40
CA LEU A 209 -0.79 14.09 11.82
C LEU A 209 -0.52 14.95 10.57
N ASP A 210 -1.54 15.17 9.74
CA ASP A 210 -1.41 16.05 8.56
C ASP A 210 -1.17 17.51 8.99
N GLU A 211 -1.87 18.01 10.01
CA GLU A 211 -1.61 19.34 10.59
C GLU A 211 -0.19 19.47 11.16
N LEU A 212 0.32 18.43 11.84
CA LEU A 212 1.69 18.43 12.36
C LEU A 212 2.72 18.43 11.22
N ARG A 213 2.50 17.61 10.19
CA ARG A 213 3.38 17.56 9.02
C ARG A 213 3.41 18.91 8.29
N GLU A 214 2.27 19.58 8.14
CA GLU A 214 2.22 20.90 7.52
C GLU A 214 3.04 21.93 8.32
N LYS A 215 2.96 21.89 9.66
CA LYS A 215 3.78 22.74 10.53
C LYS A 215 5.27 22.43 10.40
N GLU A 216 5.65 21.15 10.41
CA GLU A 216 7.05 20.73 10.24
C GLU A 216 7.62 21.16 8.87
N LEU A 217 6.82 21.03 7.80
CA LEU A 217 7.23 21.42 6.46
C LEU A 217 7.41 22.93 6.34
N LYS A 218 6.52 23.71 6.99
CA LYS A 218 6.68 25.16 7.08
C LYS A 218 7.95 25.55 7.86
N GLN A 219 8.23 24.89 8.98
CA GLN A 219 9.46 25.13 9.75
C GLN A 219 10.72 24.77 8.95
N ALA A 220 10.70 23.66 8.22
CA ALA A 220 11.82 23.26 7.35
C ALA A 220 12.08 24.30 6.24
N LEU A 221 11.03 24.84 5.64
CA LEU A 221 11.12 25.93 4.65
C LEU A 221 11.69 27.22 5.25
N GLU A 222 11.26 27.61 6.43
CA GLU A 222 11.79 28.78 7.13
C GLU A 222 13.27 28.61 7.47
N LEU A 223 13.65 27.42 7.95
CA LEU A 223 15.03 27.09 8.25
C LEU A 223 15.89 27.08 6.98
N GLN A 224 15.40 26.51 5.88
CA GLN A 224 16.09 26.54 4.59
C GLN A 224 16.37 27.99 4.15
N LYS A 225 15.36 28.86 4.20
CA LYS A 225 15.54 30.28 3.85
C LYS A 225 16.57 30.97 4.73
N ALA A 226 16.52 30.73 6.05
CA ALA A 226 17.52 31.28 6.96
C ALA A 226 18.93 30.78 6.63
N THR A 227 19.10 29.49 6.26
CA THR A 227 20.40 28.96 5.85
C THR A 227 20.88 29.55 4.52
N GLU A 228 19.99 29.78 3.55
CA GLU A 228 20.33 30.44 2.28
C GLU A 228 20.78 31.88 2.50
N GLU A 229 20.12 32.63 3.37
CA GLU A 229 20.54 33.99 3.75
C GLU A 229 21.93 33.99 4.39
N VAL A 230 22.20 33.09 5.34
CA VAL A 230 23.51 32.95 5.98
C VAL A 230 24.60 32.59 4.97
N LEU A 231 24.33 31.70 4.02
CA LEU A 231 25.26 31.35 2.95
C LEU A 231 25.56 32.55 2.04
N ASN A 232 24.53 33.35 1.71
CA ASN A 232 24.70 34.56 0.92
C ASN A 232 25.55 35.60 1.65
N TYR A 233 25.31 35.82 2.94
CA TYR A 233 26.16 36.69 3.76
C TYR A 233 27.61 36.21 3.79
N SER A 234 27.83 34.91 4.01
CA SER A 234 29.17 34.32 4.03
C SER A 234 29.89 34.51 2.68
N ARG A 235 29.20 34.31 1.55
CA ARG A 235 29.76 34.56 0.22
C ARG A 235 30.14 36.02 -0.01
N ILE A 236 29.33 36.97 0.48
CA ILE A 236 29.65 38.40 0.40
C ILE A 236 30.89 38.71 1.23
N GLU A 237 30.99 38.14 2.43
CA GLU A 237 32.14 38.31 3.31
C GLU A 237 33.43 37.75 2.70
N GLU A 238 33.39 36.54 2.12
CA GLU A 238 34.52 35.96 1.36
C GLU A 238 34.97 36.86 0.21
N MET A 239 34.03 37.39 -0.58
CA MET A 239 34.37 38.29 -1.68
C MET A 239 35.03 39.59 -1.19
N ASN A 240 34.60 40.10 -0.03
CA ASN A 240 35.21 41.28 0.58
C ASN A 240 36.60 40.96 1.13
N LEU A 241 36.79 39.78 1.73
CA LEU A 241 38.09 39.31 2.20
C LEU A 241 39.09 39.19 1.04
N ASP A 242 38.68 38.61 -0.09
CA ASP A 242 39.53 38.50 -1.29
C ASP A 242 39.95 39.88 -1.82
N LYS A 243 39.05 40.86 -1.81
CA LYS A 243 39.39 42.25 -2.17
C LYS A 243 40.43 42.86 -1.22
N ILE A 244 40.29 42.61 0.09
CA ILE A 244 41.24 43.08 1.10
C ILE A 244 42.61 42.44 0.87
N LEU A 245 42.66 41.12 0.64
CA LEU A 245 43.90 40.40 0.36
C LEU A 245 44.60 40.95 -0.89
N ARG A 246 43.89 41.14 -2.01
CA ARG A 246 44.46 41.74 -3.21
C ARG A 246 44.97 43.17 -3.00
N ALA A 247 44.28 43.97 -2.19
CA ALA A 247 44.72 45.31 -1.85
C ALA A 247 46.01 45.26 -1.00
N GLN A 248 46.08 44.32 -0.07
CA GLN A 248 47.26 44.08 0.75
C GLN A 248 48.46 43.62 -0.08
N ASP A 249 48.27 42.70 -1.02
CA ASP A 249 49.32 42.25 -1.95
C ASP A 249 49.88 43.42 -2.76
N ARG A 250 49.01 44.29 -3.30
CA ARG A 250 49.43 45.50 -4.02
C ARG A 250 50.19 46.48 -3.13
N LEU A 251 49.75 46.66 -1.89
CA LEU A 251 50.47 47.50 -0.93
C LEU A 251 51.87 46.94 -0.67
N PHE A 252 52.01 45.62 -0.51
CA PHE A 252 53.31 44.99 -0.37
C PHE A 252 54.19 45.20 -1.60
N GLU A 253 53.66 45.02 -2.81
CA GLU A 253 54.39 45.28 -4.06
C GLU A 253 54.88 46.74 -4.13
N TYR A 254 54.04 47.71 -3.80
CA TYR A 254 54.43 49.12 -3.76
C TYR A 254 55.51 49.40 -2.72
N THR A 255 55.38 48.85 -1.51
CA THR A 255 56.41 49.03 -0.48
C THR A 255 57.74 48.38 -0.88
N GLU A 256 57.71 47.23 -1.57
CA GLU A 256 58.94 46.58 -2.04
C GLU A 256 59.60 47.40 -3.15
N GLN A 257 58.82 47.99 -4.06
CA GLN A 257 59.33 48.92 -5.07
C GLN A 257 59.94 50.15 -4.42
N GLU A 258 59.25 50.79 -3.48
CA GLU A 258 59.72 51.98 -2.78
C GLU A 258 61.00 51.69 -1.97
N ILE A 259 61.11 50.53 -1.32
CA ILE A 259 62.34 50.09 -0.66
C ILE A 259 63.48 49.93 -1.68
N LYS A 260 63.22 49.31 -2.86
CA LYS A 260 64.24 49.17 -3.91
C LYS A 260 64.70 50.53 -4.42
N GLU A 261 63.78 51.43 -4.71
CA GLU A 261 64.06 52.80 -5.13
C GLU A 261 64.89 53.55 -4.08
N LEU A 262 64.49 53.50 -2.81
CA LEU A 262 65.25 54.10 -1.71
C LEU A 262 66.65 53.50 -1.57
N VAL A 263 66.82 52.19 -1.73
CA VAL A 263 68.15 51.53 -1.71
C VAL A 263 69.02 52.01 -2.88
N GLU A 264 68.44 52.15 -4.06
CA GLU A 264 69.13 52.66 -5.24
C GLU A 264 69.53 54.13 -5.08
N GLU A 265 68.62 54.98 -4.59
CA GLU A 265 68.92 56.37 -4.25
C GLU A 265 70.02 56.48 -3.20
N ASN A 266 69.96 55.66 -2.14
CA ASN A 266 70.99 55.65 -1.09
C ASN A 266 72.35 55.21 -1.64
N ARG A 267 72.38 54.21 -2.55
CA ARG A 267 73.61 53.82 -3.27
C ARG A 267 74.12 54.94 -4.18
N ALA A 268 73.25 55.63 -4.89
CA ALA A 268 73.61 56.75 -5.75
C ALA A 268 74.16 57.95 -4.94
N LEU A 269 73.57 58.25 -3.79
CA LEU A 269 74.02 59.28 -2.86
C LEU A 269 75.36 58.92 -2.22
N LYS A 270 75.56 57.67 -1.78
CA LYS A 270 76.86 57.19 -1.27
C LYS A 270 77.97 57.32 -2.31
N LYS A 271 77.68 56.98 -3.57
CA LYS A 271 78.61 57.19 -4.70
C LYS A 271 78.94 58.68 -4.92
N LYS A 272 77.95 59.58 -4.82
CA LYS A 272 78.17 61.03 -4.95
C LYS A 272 78.95 61.64 -3.78
N LEU A 273 78.84 61.06 -2.59
CA LEU A 273 79.53 61.51 -1.37
C LEU A 273 80.93 60.90 -1.18
N GLY A 274 81.40 60.07 -2.12
CA GLY A 274 82.77 59.53 -2.11
C GLY A 274 83.02 58.46 -1.04
N MET A 275 81.97 57.88 -0.48
CA MET A 275 82.07 56.75 0.47
C MET A 275 81.72 55.46 -0.27
N SER A 276 82.70 54.58 -0.46
CA SER A 276 82.48 53.23 -1.02
C SER A 276 81.72 52.35 -0.03
#